data_AF-A0A3P7MBF0-F1
#
_entry.id   AF-A0A3P7MBF0-F1
#
_cell.length_a   1.000
_cell.length_b   1.000
_cell.length_c   1.000
_cell.angle_alpha   90.00
_cell.angle_beta   90.00
_cell.angle_gamma   90.00
#
_symmetry.space_group_name_H-M   'P 1'
#
loop_
_entity.id
_entity.type
_entity.pdbx_description
1 polymer ?
#
loop_
_entity_poly.entity_id
_entity_poly.type
_entity_poly.pdbx_seq_one_letter_code
_entity_poly.pdbx_strand_id
1 'polypeptide(L)'
;MLTRRLWEELRDKWPPAYWDEFLRTPEVRRNRSCIRPEISRTITFGSTGVSGGQFYSSHLRFIQLNREHVPFLKLDLSYLFPQIYNPRFHRQVYQDAQPISISALGSLAAMSAGGKRVYRVDYRTQTDFILAAKYLGVMQDFKYGVPRTAYAGVVSVFFQGNRVFLAPPADWKQYDLSWT
;
A
#
# COMPACT_ATOMS: atom_id res chain seq x y z
N MET A 1 15.02 -1.51 -5.80
CA MET A 1 15.81 -1.26 -7.03
C MET A 1 15.65 0.19 -7.41
N LEU A 2 16.73 0.84 -7.84
CA LEU A 2 16.75 2.24 -8.22
C LEU A 2 17.53 2.38 -9.54
N THR A 3 17.09 3.24 -10.45
CA THR A 3 17.76 3.44 -11.74
C THR A 3 18.89 4.45 -11.61
N ARG A 4 19.94 4.32 -12.43
CA ARG A 4 21.03 5.30 -12.48
C ARG A 4 20.53 6.73 -12.70
N ARG A 5 19.56 6.92 -13.59
CA ARG A 5 18.94 8.23 -13.84
C ARG A 5 18.30 8.83 -12.59
N LEU A 6 17.60 8.01 -11.79
CA LEU A 6 17.03 8.48 -10.53
C LEU A 6 18.14 8.80 -9.52
N TRP A 7 19.24 8.04 -9.50
CA TRP A 7 20.37 8.35 -8.63
C TRP A 7 21.01 9.70 -8.98
N GLU A 8 21.23 9.96 -10.27
CA GLU A 8 21.77 11.23 -10.77
C GLU A 8 20.87 12.43 -10.42
N GLU A 9 19.55 12.24 -10.34
CA GLU A 9 18.61 13.27 -9.86
C GLU A 9 18.73 13.58 -8.35
N LEU A 10 19.11 12.58 -7.54
CA LEU A 10 19.05 12.64 -6.07
C LEU A 10 20.39 12.97 -5.41
N ARG A 11 21.50 12.54 -6.01
CA ARG A 11 22.84 12.53 -5.39
C ARG A 11 23.27 13.86 -4.79
N ASP A 12 22.99 14.98 -5.46
CA ASP A 12 23.46 16.31 -5.03
C ASP A 12 22.54 16.94 -3.96
N LYS A 13 21.38 16.31 -3.71
CA LYS A 13 20.38 16.73 -2.70
C LYS A 13 20.22 15.70 -1.59
N TRP A 14 21.11 14.72 -1.53
CA TRP A 14 21.00 13.63 -0.58
C TRP A 14 21.05 14.15 0.86
N PRO A 15 20.10 13.77 1.72
CA PRO A 15 20.01 14.35 3.05
C PRO A 15 21.06 13.73 3.99
N PRO A 16 21.47 14.45 5.04
CA PRO A 16 22.41 13.92 6.04
C PRO A 16 21.79 12.82 6.92
N ALA A 17 20.47 12.76 7.03
CA ALA A 17 19.73 11.77 7.81
C ALA A 17 18.34 11.49 7.19
N TYR A 18 17.68 10.42 7.64
CA TYR A 18 16.30 10.08 7.25
C TYR A 18 16.06 10.03 5.73
N TRP A 19 17.00 9.44 5.00
CA TRP A 19 16.95 9.38 3.54
C TRP A 19 15.69 8.71 2.99
N ASP A 20 15.13 7.73 3.71
CA ASP A 20 13.92 7.04 3.28
C ASP A 20 12.67 7.93 3.42
N GLU A 21 12.64 8.82 4.40
CA GLU A 21 11.60 9.85 4.53
C GLU A 21 11.77 10.95 3.48
N PHE A 22 13.01 11.41 3.23
CA PHE A 22 13.30 12.35 2.15
C PHE A 22 12.80 11.84 0.79
N LEU A 23 12.98 10.55 0.48
CA LEU A 23 12.46 9.95 -0.76
C LEU A 23 10.93 9.97 -0.86
N ARG A 24 10.21 10.07 0.26
CA ARG A 24 8.74 10.11 0.30
C ARG A 24 8.18 11.53 0.14
N THR A 25 9.00 12.57 0.28
CA THR A 25 8.52 13.96 0.14
C THR A 25 7.94 14.17 -1.26
N PRO A 26 6.92 15.01 -1.43
CA PRO A 26 6.30 15.21 -2.74
C PRO A 26 7.28 15.81 -3.77
N GLU A 27 8.22 16.65 -3.35
CA GLU A 27 9.23 17.28 -4.22
C GLU A 27 10.21 16.26 -4.81
N VAL A 28 10.50 15.21 -4.04
CA VAL A 28 11.40 14.12 -4.42
C VAL A 28 10.63 13.01 -5.10
N ARG A 29 9.49 12.56 -4.57
CA ARG A 29 8.68 11.51 -5.16
C ARG A 29 8.14 11.91 -6.53
N ARG A 30 7.74 13.18 -6.71
CA ARG A 30 7.21 13.73 -7.99
C ARG A 30 6.12 12.85 -8.60
N ASN A 31 5.20 12.37 -7.75
CA ASN A 31 4.11 11.47 -8.11
C ASN A 31 4.52 10.16 -8.80
N ARG A 32 5.79 9.75 -8.71
CA ARG A 32 6.25 8.43 -9.14
C ARG A 32 5.74 7.34 -8.18
N SER A 33 5.73 6.11 -8.68
CA SER A 33 5.29 4.93 -7.93
C SER A 33 6.32 3.81 -8.02
N CYS A 34 6.25 2.86 -7.09
CA CYS A 34 7.04 1.65 -7.10
C CYS A 34 6.14 0.43 -7.32
N ILE A 35 6.66 -0.58 -8.01
CA ILE A 35 6.02 -1.90 -8.04
C ILE A 35 6.25 -2.57 -6.69
N ARG A 36 5.20 -3.16 -6.11
CA ARG A 36 5.27 -3.97 -4.88
C ARG A 36 4.47 -5.27 -5.04
N PRO A 37 4.95 -6.41 -4.52
CA PRO A 37 4.24 -7.68 -4.61
C PRO A 37 3.07 -7.74 -3.60
N GLU A 38 2.20 -8.74 -3.77
CA GLU A 38 1.19 -9.09 -2.74
C GLU A 38 1.87 -9.71 -1.52
N ILE A 39 2.78 -10.66 -1.73
CA ILE A 39 3.55 -11.34 -0.68
C ILE A 39 5.02 -10.90 -0.80
N SER A 40 5.58 -10.42 0.30
CA SER A 40 6.94 -9.85 0.33
C SER A 40 8.00 -10.85 -0.12
N ARG A 41 9.04 -10.34 -0.79
CA ARG A 41 10.24 -11.09 -1.16
C ARG A 41 11.41 -10.88 -0.19
N THR A 42 11.19 -10.09 0.84
CA THR A 42 12.16 -9.79 1.90
C THR A 42 11.46 -9.76 3.25
N ILE A 43 12.17 -10.18 4.29
CA ILE A 43 11.76 -10.00 5.69
C ILE A 43 12.90 -9.34 6.45
N THR A 44 12.56 -8.71 7.57
CA THR A 44 13.56 -8.23 8.53
C THR A 44 13.57 -9.15 9.75
N PHE A 45 14.76 -9.49 10.22
CA PHE A 45 15.00 -10.22 11.47
C PHE A 45 15.75 -9.36 12.49
N GLY A 46 16.12 -8.13 12.12
CA GLY A 46 16.85 -7.21 12.98
C GLY A 46 15.93 -6.54 13.98
N SER A 47 15.75 -7.16 15.14
CA SER A 47 14.98 -6.59 16.25
C SER A 47 15.68 -5.39 16.93
N THR A 48 17.00 -5.36 16.86
CA THR A 48 17.85 -4.29 17.40
C THR A 48 18.56 -3.59 16.26
N GLY A 49 18.52 -2.26 16.25
CA GLY A 49 19.15 -1.44 15.22
C GLY A 49 19.10 0.04 15.59
N VAL A 50 19.42 0.90 14.62
CA VAL A 50 19.52 2.36 14.81
C VAL A 50 18.22 2.99 15.35
N SER A 51 17.07 2.43 15.02
CA SER A 51 15.76 2.90 15.50
C SER A 51 15.34 2.33 16.86
N GLY A 52 16.19 1.55 17.55
CA GLY A 52 15.83 0.89 18.81
C GLY A 52 14.70 -0.14 18.66
N GLY A 53 14.49 -0.68 17.46
CA GLY A 53 13.41 -1.65 17.19
C GLY A 53 12.04 -1.02 16.97
N GLN A 54 11.97 0.31 16.72
CA GLN A 54 10.73 1.01 16.41
C GLN A 54 10.00 0.30 15.25
N PHE A 55 8.70 0.02 15.44
CA PHE A 55 7.81 -0.74 14.55
C PHE A 55 8.14 -2.22 14.33
N TYR A 56 9.27 -2.74 14.83
CA TYR A 56 9.63 -4.14 14.63
C TYR A 56 8.59 -5.08 15.23
N SER A 57 8.31 -4.92 16.53
CA SER A 57 7.41 -5.80 17.29
C SER A 57 5.93 -5.61 16.94
N SER A 58 5.54 -4.46 16.41
CA SER A 58 4.14 -4.17 16.07
C SER A 58 3.81 -4.48 14.61
N HIS A 59 4.78 -4.36 13.68
CA HIS A 59 4.49 -4.47 12.24
C HIS A 59 5.53 -5.30 11.48
N LEU A 60 6.81 -4.92 11.51
CA LEU A 60 7.79 -5.42 10.54
C LEU A 60 8.07 -6.92 10.68
N ARG A 61 8.08 -7.45 11.90
CA ARG A 61 8.32 -8.89 12.15
C ARG A 61 7.21 -9.81 11.59
N PHE A 62 6.03 -9.26 11.35
CA PHE A 62 4.86 -10.01 10.87
C PHE A 62 4.75 -10.05 9.35
N ILE A 63 5.64 -9.37 8.63
CA ILE A 63 5.68 -9.42 7.17
C ILE A 63 6.02 -10.84 6.73
N GLN A 64 5.15 -11.44 5.92
CA GLN A 64 5.34 -12.81 5.44
C GLN A 64 6.36 -12.86 4.30
N LEU A 65 7.38 -13.69 4.45
CA LEU A 65 8.28 -14.07 3.35
C LEU A 65 7.55 -15.06 2.43
N ASN A 66 7.46 -14.72 1.16
CA ASN A 66 7.05 -15.67 0.15
C ASN A 66 8.08 -16.79 -0.01
N ARG A 67 7.63 -18.04 0.10
CA ARG A 67 8.48 -19.23 -0.05
C ARG A 67 8.32 -19.94 -1.41
N GLU A 68 7.38 -19.49 -2.24
CA GLU A 68 7.09 -20.10 -3.53
C GLU A 68 7.80 -19.39 -4.69
N HIS A 69 8.52 -20.13 -5.52
CA HIS A 69 9.18 -19.52 -6.68
C HIS A 69 8.16 -19.04 -7.72
N VAL A 70 8.24 -17.78 -8.11
CA VAL A 70 7.43 -17.19 -9.17
C VAL A 70 8.33 -16.82 -10.34
N PRO A 71 8.16 -17.43 -11.53
CA PRO A 71 9.04 -17.20 -12.67
C PRO A 71 8.71 -15.89 -13.38
N PHE A 72 8.93 -14.74 -12.73
CA PHE A 72 8.55 -13.41 -13.24
C PHE A 72 9.05 -13.11 -14.66
N LEU A 73 10.23 -13.63 -15.03
CA LEU A 73 10.78 -13.47 -16.39
C LEU A 73 9.98 -14.18 -17.48
N LYS A 74 9.10 -15.12 -17.11
CA LYS A 74 8.21 -15.85 -18.01
C LYS A 74 6.78 -15.29 -18.00
N LEU A 75 6.49 -14.33 -17.13
CA LEU A 75 5.15 -13.74 -17.00
C LEU A 75 5.06 -12.47 -17.84
N ASP A 76 3.89 -12.22 -18.42
CA ASP A 76 3.58 -10.91 -18.97
C ASP A 76 3.23 -9.95 -17.81
N LEU A 77 4.12 -8.98 -17.59
CA LEU A 77 3.97 -7.94 -16.57
C LEU A 77 3.44 -6.62 -17.15
N SER A 78 2.99 -6.60 -18.42
CA SER A 78 2.46 -5.42 -19.09
C SER A 78 1.29 -4.77 -18.36
N TYR A 79 0.54 -5.55 -17.59
CA TYR A 79 -0.57 -5.07 -16.76
C TYR A 79 -0.14 -4.04 -15.70
N LEU A 80 1.15 -3.94 -15.37
CA LEU A 80 1.70 -2.97 -14.43
C LEU A 80 2.00 -1.61 -15.06
N PHE A 81 1.96 -1.48 -16.40
CA PHE A 81 2.16 -0.19 -17.04
C PHE A 81 1.00 0.77 -16.72
N PRO A 82 1.24 2.05 -16.38
CA PRO A 82 0.20 2.97 -15.92
C PRO A 82 -1.02 3.07 -16.85
N GLN A 83 -0.81 3.07 -18.16
CA GLN A 83 -1.89 3.13 -19.15
C GLN A 83 -2.83 1.92 -19.13
N ILE A 84 -2.36 0.76 -18.63
CA ILE A 84 -3.17 -0.44 -18.45
C ILE A 84 -3.65 -0.53 -16.99
N TYR A 85 -2.74 -0.32 -16.04
CA TYR A 85 -2.99 -0.46 -14.62
C TYR A 85 -4.06 0.52 -14.14
N ASN A 86 -3.98 1.81 -14.49
CA ASN A 86 -4.84 2.85 -13.94
C ASN A 86 -6.34 2.62 -14.25
N PRO A 87 -6.76 2.49 -15.52
CA PRO A 87 -8.18 2.27 -15.81
C PRO A 87 -8.68 0.92 -15.28
N ARG A 88 -7.84 -0.12 -15.28
CA ARG A 88 -8.20 -1.44 -14.74
C ARG A 88 -8.37 -1.40 -13.22
N PHE A 89 -7.41 -0.81 -12.51
CA PHE A 89 -7.44 -0.71 -11.06
C PHE A 89 -8.59 0.17 -10.59
N HIS A 90 -8.84 1.30 -11.27
CA HIS A 90 -10.00 2.15 -10.99
C HIS A 90 -11.32 1.37 -11.13
N ARG A 91 -11.50 0.58 -12.21
CA ARG A 91 -12.66 -0.29 -12.38
C ARG A 91 -12.78 -1.32 -11.26
N GLN A 92 -11.69 -2.01 -10.93
CA GLN A 92 -11.68 -3.01 -9.86
C GLN A 92 -12.11 -2.44 -8.51
N VAL A 93 -11.65 -1.22 -8.19
CA VAL A 93 -11.97 -0.56 -6.92
C VAL A 93 -13.40 0.02 -6.96
N TYR A 94 -13.76 0.76 -8.01
CA TYR A 94 -14.95 1.61 -7.97
C TYR A 94 -16.18 1.03 -8.68
N GLN A 95 -16.03 0.00 -9.52
CA GLN A 95 -17.12 -0.63 -10.27
C GLN A 95 -17.32 -2.09 -9.86
N ASP A 96 -16.24 -2.87 -9.75
CA ASP A 96 -16.33 -4.31 -9.51
C ASP A 96 -16.44 -4.66 -8.01
N ALA A 97 -15.84 -3.86 -7.13
CA ALA A 97 -15.85 -4.10 -5.70
C ALA A 97 -17.18 -3.69 -5.05
N GLN A 98 -17.73 -4.55 -4.21
CA GLN A 98 -18.94 -4.27 -3.45
C GLN A 98 -18.65 -3.26 -2.32
N PRO A 99 -19.29 -2.08 -2.30
CA PRO A 99 -19.11 -1.13 -1.21
C PRO A 99 -19.74 -1.66 0.08
N ILE A 100 -19.00 -1.55 1.19
CA ILE A 100 -19.43 -1.93 2.53
C ILE A 100 -19.02 -0.86 3.55
N SER A 101 -19.73 -0.78 4.67
CA SER A 101 -19.33 0.08 5.79
C SER A 101 -18.18 -0.55 6.59
N ILE A 102 -17.47 0.27 7.37
CA ILE A 102 -16.46 -0.22 8.33
C ILE A 102 -17.08 -1.22 9.31
N SER A 103 -18.31 -0.97 9.77
CA SER A 103 -19.02 -1.85 10.71
C SER A 103 -19.33 -3.23 10.12
N ALA A 104 -19.49 -3.34 8.79
CA ALA A 104 -19.73 -4.61 8.11
C ALA A 104 -18.48 -5.47 7.96
N LEU A 105 -17.28 -4.94 8.25
CA LEU A 105 -16.03 -5.73 8.19
C LEU A 105 -16.04 -6.90 9.18
N GLY A 106 -16.65 -6.73 10.35
CA GLY A 106 -16.68 -7.78 11.38
C GLY A 106 -17.62 -8.94 11.10
N SER A 107 -18.60 -8.73 10.23
CA SER A 107 -19.55 -9.74 9.81
C SER A 107 -19.20 -10.37 8.47
N LEU A 108 -18.04 -10.03 7.88
CA LEU A 108 -17.58 -10.68 6.67
C LEU A 108 -17.36 -12.16 6.95
N ALA A 109 -18.08 -13.01 6.20
CA ALA A 109 -17.83 -14.43 6.25
C ALA A 109 -16.41 -14.70 5.76
N ALA A 110 -15.67 -15.50 6.53
CA ALA A 110 -14.41 -16.04 6.08
C ALA A 110 -14.63 -16.80 4.78
N MET A 111 -13.80 -16.53 3.78
CA MET A 111 -14.01 -17.10 2.45
C MET A 111 -13.69 -18.60 2.45
N SER A 112 -14.63 -19.43 1.95
CA SER A 112 -14.37 -20.83 1.62
C SER A 112 -13.55 -20.94 0.32
N ALA A 113 -12.79 -22.02 0.17
CA ALA A 113 -11.91 -22.24 -0.98
C ALA A 113 -12.71 -22.23 -2.30
N GLY A 114 -12.59 -21.16 -3.09
CA GLY A 114 -13.17 -21.05 -4.44
C GLY A 114 -13.92 -19.76 -4.77
N GLY A 115 -14.35 -18.99 -3.76
CA GLY A 115 -14.98 -17.68 -4.00
C GLY A 115 -13.98 -16.57 -4.32
N LYS A 116 -14.41 -15.51 -5.02
CA LYS A 116 -13.68 -14.23 -5.10
C LYS A 116 -14.64 -13.11 -4.69
N ARG A 117 -14.62 -12.75 -3.40
CA ARG A 117 -15.35 -11.58 -2.90
C ARG A 117 -14.39 -10.41 -2.81
N VAL A 118 -14.81 -9.31 -3.42
CA VAL A 118 -14.04 -8.07 -3.52
C VAL A 118 -14.90 -6.96 -2.93
N TYR A 119 -14.39 -6.32 -1.88
CA TYR A 119 -15.08 -5.29 -1.13
C TYR A 119 -14.34 -3.97 -1.21
N ARG A 120 -15.07 -2.88 -1.07
CA ARG A 120 -14.52 -1.53 -0.90
C ARG A 120 -15.07 -0.91 0.38
N VAL A 121 -14.19 -0.34 1.18
CA VAL A 121 -14.52 0.51 2.33
C VAL A 121 -14.09 1.92 1.98
N ASP A 122 -15.05 2.84 1.97
CA ASP A 122 -14.79 4.24 1.65
C ASP A 122 -14.33 5.01 2.90
N TYR A 123 -13.30 5.84 2.75
CA TYR A 123 -12.87 6.82 3.75
C TYR A 123 -12.91 8.23 3.14
N ARG A 124 -13.29 9.25 3.92
CA ARG A 124 -13.32 10.64 3.46
C ARG A 124 -12.38 11.53 4.25
N THR A 125 -12.15 11.20 5.51
CA THR A 125 -11.25 11.93 6.42
C THR A 125 -10.09 11.07 6.87
N GLN A 126 -9.07 11.70 7.45
CA GLN A 126 -7.94 11.01 8.07
C GLN A 126 -8.44 10.06 9.19
N THR A 127 -9.42 10.51 9.98
CA THR A 127 -10.04 9.73 11.05
C THR A 127 -10.73 8.48 10.53
N ASP A 128 -11.48 8.59 9.42
CA ASP A 128 -12.14 7.44 8.78
C ASP A 128 -11.10 6.40 8.35
N PHE A 129 -10.01 6.87 7.74
CA PHE A 129 -8.92 5.99 7.30
C PHE A 129 -8.30 5.28 8.50
N ILE A 130 -7.92 6.01 9.55
CA ILE A 130 -7.27 5.42 10.73
C ILE A 130 -8.19 4.39 11.39
N LEU A 131 -9.48 4.66 11.50
CA LEU A 131 -10.46 3.74 12.06
C LEU A 131 -10.56 2.45 11.25
N ALA A 132 -10.71 2.56 9.93
CA ALA A 132 -10.78 1.40 9.03
C ALA A 132 -9.46 0.63 8.99
N ALA A 133 -8.33 1.33 8.94
CA ALA A 133 -6.99 0.75 8.91
C ALA A 133 -6.71 -0.06 10.17
N LYS A 134 -7.06 0.48 11.34
CA LYS A 134 -6.98 -0.22 12.63
C LYS A 134 -7.80 -1.51 12.62
N TYR A 135 -9.02 -1.46 12.08
CA TYR A 135 -9.90 -2.63 12.00
C TYR A 135 -9.33 -3.72 11.07
N LEU A 136 -8.81 -3.31 9.91
CA LEU A 136 -8.22 -4.21 8.91
C LEU A 136 -6.84 -4.74 9.31
N GLY A 137 -6.24 -4.24 10.40
CA GLY A 137 -4.89 -4.60 10.83
C GLY A 137 -3.80 -4.08 9.88
N VAL A 138 -4.07 -3.01 9.12
CA VAL A 138 -3.09 -2.34 8.28
C VAL A 138 -2.49 -1.13 9.00
N MET A 139 -1.35 -0.64 8.50
CA MET A 139 -0.67 0.52 9.09
C MET A 139 -1.55 1.78 8.96
N GLN A 140 -1.63 2.55 10.05
CA GLN A 140 -2.49 3.73 10.19
C GLN A 140 -1.74 5.03 9.86
N ASP A 141 -0.42 4.99 9.78
CA ASP A 141 0.42 6.17 9.61
C ASP A 141 0.45 6.66 8.15
N PHE A 142 0.66 7.96 8.02
CA PHE A 142 0.84 8.63 6.73
C PHE A 142 2.27 9.15 6.64
N LYS A 143 2.77 9.26 5.41
CA LYS A 143 3.97 10.04 5.10
C LYS A 143 3.64 11.01 3.99
N TYR A 144 3.62 12.29 4.31
CA TYR A 144 3.24 13.36 3.39
C TYR A 144 1.87 13.09 2.74
N GLY A 145 0.87 12.76 3.55
CA GLY A 145 -0.47 12.41 3.08
C GLY A 145 -0.64 11.02 2.47
N VAL A 146 0.44 10.25 2.30
CA VAL A 146 0.39 8.94 1.64
C VAL A 146 0.29 7.82 2.69
N PRO A 147 -0.82 7.05 2.73
CA PRO A 147 -0.88 5.87 3.58
C PRO A 147 0.03 4.75 3.07
N ARG A 148 0.48 3.89 3.98
CA ARG A 148 1.39 2.78 3.65
C ARG A 148 0.77 1.87 2.58
N THR A 149 1.56 1.54 1.56
CA THR A 149 1.18 0.66 0.42
C THR A 149 0.08 1.19 -0.49
N ALA A 150 -0.35 2.44 -0.30
CA ALA A 150 -1.43 3.03 -1.07
C ALA A 150 -1.01 3.38 -2.52
N TYR A 151 -1.94 3.24 -3.45
CA TYR A 151 -1.85 3.77 -4.81
C TYR A 151 -3.08 4.61 -5.10
N ALA A 152 -2.89 5.90 -5.43
CA ALA A 152 -3.99 6.87 -5.59
C ALA A 152 -4.94 6.89 -4.36
N GLY A 153 -4.36 6.87 -3.16
CA GLY A 153 -5.09 6.77 -1.88
C GLY A 153 -5.62 5.38 -1.53
N VAL A 154 -5.73 4.45 -2.48
CA VAL A 154 -6.31 3.12 -2.21
C VAL A 154 -5.29 2.18 -1.57
N VAL A 155 -5.62 1.65 -0.39
CA VAL A 155 -4.88 0.54 0.25
C VAL A 155 -5.58 -0.79 -0.09
N SER A 156 -4.84 -1.70 -0.71
CA SER A 156 -5.33 -3.04 -1.07
C SER A 156 -4.82 -4.08 -0.08
N VAL A 157 -5.73 -4.80 0.56
CA VAL A 157 -5.43 -5.80 1.60
C VAL A 157 -6.28 -7.06 1.43
N PHE A 158 -5.86 -8.19 1.99
CA PHE A 158 -6.72 -9.34 2.23
C PHE A 158 -7.17 -9.37 3.68
N PHE A 159 -8.47 -9.49 3.91
CA PHE A 159 -9.06 -9.59 5.24
C PHE A 159 -10.00 -10.79 5.29
N GLN A 160 -9.71 -11.76 6.16
CA GLN A 160 -10.46 -13.02 6.29
C GLN A 160 -10.66 -13.76 4.96
N GLY A 161 -9.64 -13.74 4.09
CA GLY A 161 -9.66 -14.36 2.77
C GLY A 161 -10.33 -13.51 1.67
N ASN A 162 -10.96 -12.38 2.01
CA ASN A 162 -11.60 -11.48 1.05
C ASN A 162 -10.64 -10.37 0.60
N ARG A 163 -10.71 -9.94 -0.66
CA ARG A 163 -10.00 -8.72 -1.10
C ARG A 163 -10.78 -7.51 -0.60
N VAL A 164 -10.10 -6.62 0.11
CA VAL A 164 -10.68 -5.35 0.57
C VAL A 164 -9.83 -4.19 0.06
N PHE A 165 -10.49 -3.19 -0.52
CA PHE A 165 -9.93 -1.90 -0.87
C PHE A 165 -10.38 -0.86 0.14
N LEU A 166 -9.46 -0.28 0.91
CA LEU A 166 -9.73 0.93 1.68
C LEU A 166 -9.43 2.12 0.77
N ALA A 167 -10.46 2.83 0.31
CA ALA A 167 -10.37 3.75 -0.81
C ALA A 167 -10.95 5.14 -0.49
N PRO A 168 -10.37 6.22 -1.03
CA PRO A 168 -11.01 7.53 -1.03
C PRO A 168 -12.18 7.56 -2.03
N PRO A 169 -12.97 8.65 -2.09
CA PRO A 169 -13.97 8.84 -3.15
C PRO A 169 -13.38 8.69 -4.57
N ALA A 170 -14.20 8.27 -5.53
CA ALA A 170 -13.76 8.02 -6.92
C ALA A 170 -13.24 9.29 -7.63
N ASP A 171 -13.64 10.46 -7.17
CA ASP A 171 -13.18 11.77 -7.67
C ASP A 171 -11.92 12.28 -6.93
N TRP A 172 -11.23 11.42 -6.17
CA TRP A 172 -9.95 11.74 -5.53
C TRP A 172 -8.92 12.22 -6.56
N LYS A 173 -8.22 13.32 -6.23
CA LYS A 173 -7.26 13.96 -7.13
C LYS A 173 -5.81 13.90 -6.66
N GLN A 174 -5.59 14.06 -5.35
CA GLN A 174 -4.25 14.20 -4.79
C GLN A 174 -4.24 13.89 -3.29
N TYR A 175 -3.05 13.62 -2.78
CA TYR A 175 -2.83 13.42 -1.35
C TYR A 175 -2.94 14.75 -0.60
N ASP A 176 -3.60 14.71 0.55
CA ASP A 176 -3.64 15.84 1.47
C ASP A 176 -2.40 15.80 2.37
N LEU A 177 -1.50 16.77 2.16
CA LEU A 177 -0.22 16.82 2.88
C LEU A 177 -0.39 17.13 4.38
N SER A 178 -1.57 17.58 4.81
CA SER A 178 -1.87 17.79 6.22
C SER A 178 -2.09 16.48 7.00
N TRP A 179 -2.28 15.35 6.31
CA TRP A 179 -2.46 14.05 6.96
C TRP A 179 -1.10 13.45 7.32
N THR A 180 -0.84 13.38 8.63
CA THR A 180 0.41 12.89 9.24
C THR A 180 0.19 11.65 10.08
#